data_AF-A0A067EQG1-F1
#
_entry.id   AF-A0A067EQG1-F1
#
_cell.length_a   1.000
_cell.length_b   1.000
_cell.length_c   1.000
_cell.angle_alpha   90.00
_cell.angle_beta   90.00
_cell.angle_gamma   90.00
#
_symmetry.space_group_name_H-M   'P 1'
#
loop_
_entity.id
_entity.type
_entity.pdbx_description
1 polymer ?
#
loop_
_entity_poly.entity_id
_entity_poly.type
_entity_poly.pdbx_seq_one_letter_code
_entity_poly.pdbx_strand_id
1 'polypeptide(L)'
;MLKKEKDEKKTKENVLKKKREKKILNPGGPHWNWFFLGVYVLSISLDSSFFYILSIDGCSECLALVKNLAFALVVFRSLFDIFHVIYVIFESDNADVDVPGNNSWAINARKYLHCINAILSILPIPLGLLFVVVPKMRGLEFEVAMSWLKYLVLAQYVPRTIRTYQLFKRATNGAGVYAVTLANAAFSFLVFLIGFGALRYFIAIERVTVCWRQACKSSGCIHDSFLCDQYLGDRRILNTLCPIKIRDPTVFNFGMFHDALQTGIVEVTTNFHQKFLYCFQWGIRSLWYVY
;
A
#
# COMPACT_ATOMS: atom_id res chain seq x y z
N MET A 1 -20.32 -60.92 -5.30
CA MET A 1 -21.15 -59.69 -5.27
C MET A 1 -20.90 -58.86 -4.00
N LEU A 2 -20.95 -59.45 -2.81
CA LEU A 2 -20.77 -58.76 -1.51
C LEU A 2 -19.49 -57.90 -1.35
N LYS A 3 -18.39 -58.26 -2.00
CA LYS A 3 -17.12 -57.50 -1.92
C LYS A 3 -17.17 -56.19 -2.70
N LYS A 4 -17.74 -56.21 -3.91
CA LYS A 4 -17.96 -55.00 -4.74
C LYS A 4 -18.88 -54.00 -4.04
N GLU A 5 -19.93 -54.49 -3.38
CA GLU A 5 -20.89 -53.64 -2.69
C GLU A 5 -20.29 -52.94 -1.46
N LYS A 6 -19.41 -53.64 -0.72
CA LYS A 6 -18.63 -53.04 0.39
C LYS A 6 -17.64 -51.98 -0.09
N ASP A 7 -16.95 -52.23 -1.20
CA ASP A 7 -15.96 -51.30 -1.76
C ASP A 7 -16.61 -50.01 -2.30
N GLU A 8 -17.81 -50.14 -2.90
CA GLU A 8 -18.59 -49.00 -3.38
C GLU A 8 -19.12 -48.13 -2.22
N LYS A 9 -19.58 -48.77 -1.13
CA LYS A 9 -20.06 -48.07 0.07
C LYS A 9 -18.94 -47.30 0.78
N LYS A 10 -17.76 -47.91 0.89
CA LYS A 10 -16.55 -47.28 1.47
C LYS A 10 -16.06 -46.11 0.62
N THR A 11 -16.16 -46.21 -0.70
CA THR A 11 -15.84 -45.12 -1.63
C THR A 11 -16.82 -43.94 -1.45
N LYS A 12 -18.12 -44.21 -1.35
CA LYS A 12 -19.14 -43.18 -1.11
C LYS A 12 -18.97 -42.48 0.25
N GLU A 13 -18.64 -43.22 1.30
CA GLU A 13 -18.34 -42.63 2.62
C GLU A 13 -17.08 -41.75 2.60
N ASN A 14 -16.01 -42.19 1.93
CA ASN A 14 -14.79 -41.39 1.79
C ASN A 14 -15.02 -40.11 0.98
N VAL A 15 -15.83 -40.19 -0.08
CA VAL A 15 -16.26 -39.01 -0.86
C VAL A 15 -17.11 -38.07 0.00
N LEU A 16 -18.05 -38.59 0.78
CA LEU A 16 -18.90 -37.78 1.66
C LEU A 16 -18.14 -37.16 2.84
N LYS A 17 -17.12 -37.86 3.35
CA LYS A 17 -16.22 -37.37 4.39
C LYS A 17 -15.32 -36.26 3.85
N LYS A 18 -14.69 -36.45 2.68
CA LYS A 18 -13.98 -35.38 1.95
C LYS A 18 -14.88 -34.19 1.65
N LYS A 19 -16.15 -34.41 1.27
CA LYS A 19 -17.12 -33.34 0.97
C LYS A 19 -17.52 -32.57 2.24
N ARG A 20 -17.61 -33.25 3.39
CA ARG A 20 -17.85 -32.62 4.71
C ARG A 20 -16.62 -31.87 5.22
N GLU A 21 -15.44 -32.44 5.12
CA GLU A 21 -14.17 -31.77 5.45
C GLU A 21 -13.96 -30.53 4.58
N LYS A 22 -14.22 -30.61 3.26
CA LYS A 22 -14.26 -29.44 2.36
C LYS A 22 -15.31 -28.39 2.74
N LYS A 23 -16.42 -28.79 3.37
CA LYS A 23 -17.49 -27.86 3.79
C LYS A 23 -17.16 -27.15 5.11
N ILE A 24 -16.45 -27.84 6.02
CA ILE A 24 -15.99 -27.30 7.31
C ILE A 24 -14.75 -26.42 7.11
N LEU A 25 -13.87 -26.82 6.19
CA LEU A 25 -12.67 -26.10 5.77
C LEU A 25 -12.94 -25.25 4.52
N ASN A 26 -14.16 -24.70 4.38
CA ASN A 26 -14.50 -23.81 3.27
C ASN A 26 -14.29 -22.35 3.69
N PRO A 27 -13.17 -21.70 3.32
CA PRO A 27 -12.97 -20.27 3.59
C PRO A 27 -13.93 -19.36 2.80
N GLY A 28 -14.80 -19.90 1.94
CA GLY A 28 -15.87 -19.15 1.25
C GLY A 28 -17.17 -18.95 2.07
N GLY A 29 -17.20 -19.35 3.35
CA GLY A 29 -18.33 -19.05 4.23
C GLY A 29 -18.48 -17.54 4.51
N PRO A 30 -19.70 -17.03 4.79
CA PRO A 30 -19.95 -15.60 4.95
C PRO A 30 -19.05 -14.95 6.02
N HIS A 31 -18.77 -15.63 7.13
CA HIS A 31 -17.90 -15.11 8.20
C HIS A 31 -16.42 -14.97 7.78
N TRP A 32 -15.90 -15.94 7.02
CA TRP A 32 -14.50 -15.92 6.55
C TRP A 32 -14.27 -14.81 5.53
N ASN A 33 -15.25 -14.54 4.66
CA ASN A 33 -15.18 -13.44 3.70
C ASN A 33 -15.03 -12.06 4.39
N TRP A 34 -15.73 -11.82 5.50
CA TRP A 34 -15.58 -10.59 6.29
C TRP A 34 -14.22 -10.50 7.00
N PHE A 35 -13.71 -11.61 7.54
CA PHE A 35 -12.38 -11.67 8.11
C PHE A 35 -11.29 -11.34 7.06
N PHE A 36 -11.36 -12.00 5.90
CA PHE A 36 -10.44 -11.71 4.80
C PHE A 36 -10.54 -10.25 4.36
N LEU A 37 -11.76 -9.69 4.25
CA LEU A 37 -11.94 -8.27 3.92
C LEU A 37 -11.19 -7.34 4.89
N GLY A 38 -11.29 -7.60 6.21
CA GLY A 38 -10.57 -6.84 7.22
C GLY A 38 -9.05 -6.91 7.05
N VAL A 39 -8.53 -8.13 6.82
CA VAL A 39 -7.11 -8.36 6.52
C VAL A 39 -6.66 -7.59 5.25
N TYR A 40 -7.51 -7.53 4.23
CA TYR A 40 -7.19 -6.80 3.00
C TYR A 40 -7.19 -5.28 3.16
N VAL A 41 -8.15 -4.71 3.88
CA VAL A 41 -8.16 -3.26 4.19
C VAL A 41 -6.88 -2.87 4.95
N LEU A 42 -6.47 -3.72 5.89
CA LEU A 42 -5.21 -3.55 6.62
C LEU A 42 -4.01 -3.65 5.67
N SER A 43 -3.99 -4.60 4.73
CA SER A 43 -2.93 -4.69 3.71
C SER A 43 -2.80 -3.43 2.86
N ILE A 44 -3.91 -2.86 2.38
CA ILE A 44 -3.92 -1.61 1.59
C ILE A 44 -3.36 -0.43 2.41
N SER A 45 -3.70 -0.40 3.70
CA SER A 45 -3.21 0.61 4.64
C SER A 45 -1.69 0.50 4.86
N LEU A 46 -1.16 -0.71 4.95
CA LEU A 46 0.27 -0.94 5.05
C LEU A 46 1.02 -0.57 3.76
N ASP A 47 0.43 -0.80 2.59
CA ASP A 47 1.06 -0.38 1.33
C ASP A 47 1.17 1.14 1.23
N SER A 48 0.12 1.86 1.61
CA SER A 48 0.17 3.33 1.64
C SER A 48 1.18 3.83 2.68
N SER A 49 1.43 3.04 3.72
CA SER A 49 2.38 3.37 4.77
C SER A 49 3.84 3.38 4.35
N PHE A 50 4.18 2.82 3.18
CA PHE A 50 5.53 2.92 2.61
C PHE A 50 5.99 4.36 2.45
N PHE A 51 5.06 5.28 2.16
CA PHE A 51 5.37 6.70 2.06
C PHE A 51 5.80 7.34 3.39
N TYR A 52 5.40 6.78 4.53
CA TYR A 52 5.75 7.29 5.87
C TYR A 52 7.13 6.83 6.37
N ILE A 53 7.77 5.87 5.69
CA ILE A 53 9.12 5.41 6.05
C ILE A 53 10.11 6.58 5.96
N LEU A 54 9.87 7.47 5.01
CA LEU A 54 10.66 8.66 4.84
C LEU A 54 10.12 9.77 5.75
N SER A 55 11.02 10.40 6.50
CA SER A 55 10.68 11.48 7.42
C SER A 55 11.80 12.51 7.48
N ILE A 56 11.48 13.71 7.93
CA ILE A 56 12.43 14.81 8.05
C ILE A 56 12.96 14.86 9.49
N ASP A 57 14.27 14.92 9.66
CA ASP A 57 14.87 15.28 10.94
C ASP A 57 14.90 16.81 11.04
N GLY A 58 14.09 17.38 11.94
CA GLY A 58 13.98 18.82 12.14
C GLY A 58 15.17 19.44 12.90
N CYS A 59 16.10 18.63 13.44
CA CYS A 59 17.31 19.15 14.09
C CYS A 59 18.44 19.35 13.07
N SER A 60 18.59 18.41 12.14
CA SER A 60 19.68 18.38 11.16
C SER A 60 19.24 18.64 9.73
N GLU A 61 17.97 19.01 9.51
CA GLU A 61 17.37 19.33 8.20
C GLU A 61 17.75 18.30 7.14
N CYS A 62 17.43 17.04 7.44
CA CYS A 62 17.79 15.93 6.60
C CYS A 62 16.70 14.88 6.55
N LEU A 63 16.84 13.98 5.60
CA LEU A 63 15.92 12.92 5.33
C LEU A 63 16.36 11.67 6.08
N ALA A 64 15.53 11.23 7.01
CA ALA A 64 15.74 10.00 7.75
C ALA A 64 14.86 8.88 7.19
N LEU A 65 15.47 7.72 7.05
CA LEU A 65 14.77 6.48 6.76
C LEU A 65 14.46 5.78 8.09
N VAL A 66 13.18 5.68 8.46
CA VAL A 66 12.76 5.06 9.71
C VAL A 66 12.83 3.53 9.58
N LYS A 67 14.02 2.96 9.83
CA LYS A 67 14.35 1.54 9.65
C LYS A 67 13.39 0.59 10.39
N ASN A 68 12.97 0.96 11.61
CA ASN A 68 12.05 0.15 12.41
C ASN A 68 10.66 0.02 11.76
N LEU A 69 10.12 1.14 11.24
CA LEU A 69 8.85 1.14 10.52
C LEU A 69 8.96 0.34 9.23
N ALA A 70 10.06 0.52 8.50
CA ALA A 70 10.31 -0.22 7.27
C ALA A 70 10.39 -1.74 7.52
N PHE A 71 11.11 -2.17 8.56
CA PHE A 71 11.18 -3.58 8.96
C PHE A 71 9.80 -4.13 9.34
N ALA A 72 9.04 -3.41 10.17
CA ALA A 72 7.69 -3.81 10.54
C ALA A 72 6.79 -3.96 9.31
N LEU A 73 6.83 -2.99 8.38
CA LEU A 73 6.07 -3.06 7.13
C LEU A 73 6.46 -4.29 6.30
N VAL A 74 7.76 -4.59 6.16
CA VAL A 74 8.23 -5.82 5.47
C VAL A 74 7.64 -7.07 6.11
N VAL A 75 7.70 -7.19 7.44
CA VAL A 75 7.19 -8.36 8.16
C VAL A 75 5.69 -8.54 7.92
N PHE A 76 4.89 -7.49 8.14
CA PHE A 76 3.45 -7.57 7.92
C PHE A 76 3.10 -7.82 6.45
N ARG A 77 3.85 -7.22 5.53
CA ARG A 77 3.71 -7.41 4.09
C ARG A 77 3.91 -8.87 3.70
N SER A 78 4.96 -9.52 4.21
CA SER A 78 5.20 -10.95 4.01
C SER A 78 4.09 -11.81 4.61
N LEU A 79 3.60 -11.47 5.81
CA LEU A 79 2.50 -12.19 6.44
C LEU A 79 1.23 -12.13 5.57
N PHE A 80 0.84 -10.96 5.07
CA PHE A 80 -0.35 -10.81 4.23
C PHE A 80 -0.20 -11.48 2.86
N ASP A 81 0.99 -11.45 2.26
CA ASP A 81 1.24 -12.19 1.03
C ASP A 81 1.08 -13.71 1.25
N ILE A 82 1.53 -14.26 2.39
CA ILE A 82 1.30 -15.68 2.75
C ILE A 82 -0.20 -15.96 2.93
N PHE A 83 -0.91 -15.14 3.71
CA PHE A 83 -2.36 -15.30 3.87
C PHE A 83 -3.10 -15.25 2.53
N HIS A 84 -2.65 -14.39 1.60
CA HIS A 84 -3.22 -14.30 0.27
C HIS A 84 -2.96 -15.56 -0.57
N VAL A 85 -1.72 -16.07 -0.57
CA VAL A 85 -1.38 -17.32 -1.28
C VAL A 85 -2.25 -18.46 -0.78
N ILE A 86 -2.43 -18.57 0.54
CA ILE A 86 -3.32 -19.56 1.16
C ILE A 86 -4.76 -19.38 0.65
N TYR A 87 -5.28 -18.16 0.66
CA TYR A 87 -6.64 -17.87 0.14
C TYR A 87 -6.80 -18.29 -1.32
N VAL A 88 -5.82 -17.98 -2.19
CA VAL A 88 -5.86 -18.32 -3.62
C VAL A 88 -5.84 -19.83 -3.83
N ILE A 89 -5.03 -20.58 -3.08
CA ILE A 89 -4.97 -22.05 -3.15
C ILE A 89 -6.34 -22.64 -2.79
N PHE A 90 -6.95 -22.18 -1.69
CA PHE A 90 -8.28 -22.63 -1.30
C PHE A 90 -9.36 -22.26 -2.31
N GLU A 91 -9.24 -21.10 -2.95
CA GLU A 91 -10.17 -20.67 -4.02
C GLU A 91 -10.06 -21.55 -5.27
N SER A 92 -8.84 -21.91 -5.70
CA SER A 92 -8.65 -22.80 -6.85
C SER A 92 -9.26 -24.18 -6.64
N ASP A 93 -9.25 -24.68 -5.40
CA ASP A 93 -9.87 -25.96 -5.04
C ASP A 93 -11.42 -25.91 -5.02
N ASN A 94 -12.00 -24.70 -4.99
CA ASN A 94 -13.45 -24.46 -5.00
C ASN A 94 -13.99 -24.09 -6.40
N ALA A 95 -13.14 -23.68 -7.34
CA ALA A 95 -13.52 -23.24 -8.68
C ALA A 95 -13.86 -24.39 -9.66
N ASP A 96 -13.77 -25.64 -9.23
CA ASP A 96 -13.92 -26.86 -10.05
C ASP A 96 -15.40 -27.28 -10.27
N VAL A 97 -16.34 -26.32 -10.25
CA VAL A 97 -17.74 -26.57 -10.60
C VAL A 97 -18.04 -25.85 -11.91
N ASP A 98 -17.67 -26.52 -12.99
CA ASP A 98 -17.77 -26.05 -14.37
C ASP A 98 -19.24 -25.80 -14.77
N VAL A 99 -19.54 -24.58 -15.21
CA VAL A 99 -20.83 -24.22 -15.81
C VAL A 99 -20.68 -24.35 -17.33
N PRO A 100 -21.41 -25.25 -18.01
CA PRO A 100 -21.26 -25.44 -19.44
C PRO A 100 -21.86 -24.26 -20.21
N GLY A 101 -21.09 -23.68 -21.15
CA GLY A 101 -21.64 -22.80 -22.20
C GLY A 101 -21.13 -21.36 -22.28
N ASN A 102 -20.11 -20.96 -21.51
CA ASN A 102 -19.61 -19.57 -21.55
C ASN A 102 -18.28 -19.44 -22.32
N ASN A 103 -18.14 -18.34 -23.07
CA ASN A 103 -17.15 -18.11 -24.12
C ASN A 103 -15.70 -18.42 -23.68
N SER A 104 -15.11 -19.49 -24.22
CA SER A 104 -13.79 -20.03 -23.86
C SER A 104 -12.65 -18.98 -23.80
N TRP A 105 -12.64 -18.02 -24.73
CA TRP A 105 -11.60 -16.99 -24.81
C TRP A 105 -11.65 -15.98 -23.65
N ALA A 106 -12.85 -15.56 -23.24
CA ALA A 106 -13.04 -14.55 -22.19
C ALA A 106 -12.69 -15.12 -20.80
N ILE A 107 -12.89 -16.42 -20.60
CA ILE A 107 -12.52 -17.14 -19.38
C ILE A 107 -11.00 -17.30 -19.29
N ASN A 108 -10.34 -17.68 -20.39
CA ASN A 108 -8.89 -17.81 -20.44
C ASN A 108 -8.18 -16.46 -20.25
N ALA A 109 -8.67 -15.38 -20.88
CA ALA A 109 -8.14 -14.03 -20.67
C ALA A 109 -8.29 -13.57 -19.21
N ARG A 110 -9.42 -13.88 -18.57
CA ARG A 110 -9.67 -13.54 -17.16
C ARG A 110 -8.78 -14.33 -16.21
N LYS A 111 -8.55 -15.63 -16.47
CA LYS A 111 -7.57 -16.45 -15.73
C LYS A 111 -6.16 -15.89 -15.88
N TYR A 112 -5.75 -15.53 -17.09
CA TYR A 112 -4.43 -14.97 -17.37
C TYR A 112 -4.20 -13.62 -16.68
N LEU A 113 -5.18 -12.70 -16.74
CA LEU A 113 -5.16 -11.43 -16.01
C LEU A 113 -5.10 -11.65 -14.49
N HIS A 114 -5.81 -12.64 -13.97
CA HIS A 114 -5.79 -12.96 -12.54
C HIS A 114 -4.40 -13.47 -12.09
N CYS A 115 -3.76 -14.32 -12.90
CA CYS A 115 -2.39 -14.80 -12.67
C CYS A 115 -1.33 -13.70 -12.80
N ILE A 116 -1.40 -12.86 -13.85
CA ILE A 116 -0.48 -11.72 -14.02
C ILE A 116 -0.60 -10.78 -12.82
N ASN A 117 -1.84 -10.43 -12.45
CA ASN A 117 -2.06 -9.61 -11.27
C ASN A 117 -1.49 -10.30 -10.01
N ALA A 118 -1.49 -11.63 -9.93
CA ALA A 118 -1.00 -12.39 -8.76
C ALA A 118 0.50 -12.25 -8.61
N ILE A 119 1.21 -12.47 -9.70
CA ILE A 119 2.67 -12.34 -9.75
C ILE A 119 3.07 -10.88 -9.48
N LEU A 120 2.41 -9.92 -10.14
CA LEU A 120 2.73 -8.48 -10.00
C LEU A 120 2.48 -7.95 -8.58
N SER A 121 1.44 -8.46 -7.92
CA SER A 121 1.08 -8.07 -6.56
C SER A 121 2.06 -8.62 -5.52
N ILE A 122 2.67 -9.78 -5.74
CA ILE A 122 3.53 -10.45 -4.75
C ILE A 122 4.94 -9.85 -4.71
N LEU A 123 5.40 -9.22 -5.80
CA LEU A 123 6.79 -8.78 -5.89
C LEU A 123 7.10 -7.59 -4.93
N PRO A 124 8.07 -7.69 -4.01
CA PRO A 124 8.41 -6.62 -3.05
C PRO A 124 9.33 -5.55 -3.67
N ILE A 125 8.96 -5.03 -4.85
CA ILE A 125 9.76 -4.07 -5.64
C ILE A 125 10.07 -2.76 -4.87
N PRO A 126 9.09 -2.06 -4.24
CA PRO A 126 9.34 -0.75 -3.64
C PRO A 126 10.28 -0.82 -2.43
N LEU A 127 10.28 -1.94 -1.71
CA LEU A 127 11.14 -2.14 -0.55
C LEU A 127 12.59 -2.42 -0.94
N GLY A 128 12.81 -3.29 -1.93
CA GLY A 128 14.15 -3.54 -2.45
C GLY A 128 14.80 -2.26 -2.99
N LEU A 129 14.03 -1.45 -3.73
CA LEU A 129 14.51 -0.16 -4.23
C LEU A 129 14.80 0.82 -3.10
N LEU A 130 13.91 0.95 -2.11
CA LEU A 130 14.08 1.87 -0.99
C LEU A 130 15.31 1.54 -0.13
N PHE A 131 15.60 0.26 0.13
CA PHE A 131 16.75 -0.11 0.97
C PHE A 131 18.07 -0.20 0.20
N VAL A 132 18.05 -0.64 -1.07
CA VAL A 132 19.28 -0.89 -1.82
C VAL A 132 19.72 0.34 -2.61
N VAL A 133 18.77 1.09 -3.16
CA VAL A 133 19.06 2.17 -4.12
C VAL A 133 19.08 3.52 -3.43
N VAL A 134 18.07 3.86 -2.62
CA VAL A 134 17.96 5.20 -2.02
C VAL A 134 19.17 5.60 -1.16
N PRO A 135 19.78 4.73 -0.33
CA PRO A 135 20.96 5.12 0.46
C PRO A 135 22.23 5.35 -0.37
N LYS A 136 22.26 4.85 -1.61
CA LYS A 136 23.43 4.94 -2.50
C LYS A 136 23.36 6.13 -3.45
N MET A 137 22.17 6.68 -3.70
CA MET A 137 21.95 7.76 -4.66
C MET A 137 22.23 9.14 -4.04
N ARG A 138 22.76 10.07 -4.83
CA ARG A 138 23.04 11.46 -4.44
C ARG A 138 22.45 12.46 -5.44
N GLY A 139 22.23 13.70 -5.00
CA GLY A 139 21.83 14.79 -5.90
C GLY A 139 20.63 14.46 -6.80
N LEU A 140 20.81 14.57 -8.12
CA LEU A 140 19.79 14.33 -9.15
C LEU A 140 19.27 12.89 -9.14
N GLU A 141 20.15 11.91 -8.90
CA GLU A 141 19.82 10.48 -8.91
C GLU A 141 18.85 10.13 -7.79
N PHE A 142 18.96 10.81 -6.64
CA PHE A 142 18.06 10.62 -5.51
C PHE A 142 16.63 11.07 -5.84
N GLU A 143 16.46 12.23 -6.50
CA GLU A 143 15.13 12.69 -6.94
C GLU A 143 14.52 11.78 -8.00
N VAL A 144 15.34 11.31 -8.95
CA VAL A 144 14.91 10.32 -9.94
C VAL A 144 14.45 9.05 -9.23
N ALA A 145 15.23 8.52 -8.28
CA ALA A 145 14.88 7.34 -7.51
C ALA A 145 13.59 7.53 -6.70
N MET A 146 13.40 8.69 -6.07
CA MET A 146 12.17 9.05 -5.35
C MET A 146 10.95 9.13 -6.26
N SER A 147 11.11 9.72 -7.45
CA SER A 147 10.07 9.77 -8.46
C SER A 147 9.69 8.37 -8.94
N TRP A 148 10.67 7.52 -9.24
CA TRP A 148 10.44 6.11 -9.59
C TRP A 148 9.77 5.33 -8.46
N LEU A 149 10.19 5.54 -7.21
CA LEU A 149 9.59 4.89 -6.04
C LEU A 149 8.09 5.21 -5.96
N LYS A 150 7.69 6.47 -6.14
CA LYS A 150 6.28 6.89 -6.20
C LYS A 150 5.51 6.12 -7.27
N TYR A 151 6.01 6.06 -8.50
CA TYR A 151 5.34 5.33 -9.59
C TYR A 151 5.29 3.83 -9.34
N LEU A 152 6.34 3.23 -8.78
CA LEU A 152 6.38 1.81 -8.45
C LEU A 152 5.39 1.46 -7.34
N VAL A 153 5.31 2.28 -6.28
CA VAL A 153 4.31 2.08 -5.21
C VAL A 153 2.90 2.20 -5.79
N LEU A 154 2.62 3.21 -6.63
CA LEU A 154 1.32 3.35 -7.29
C LEU A 154 1.00 2.18 -8.24
N ALA A 155 1.98 1.74 -9.03
CA ALA A 155 1.83 0.63 -9.97
C ALA A 155 1.56 -0.70 -9.25
N GLN A 156 2.03 -0.87 -8.01
CA GLN A 156 1.68 -2.02 -7.17
C GLN A 156 0.35 -1.87 -6.45
N TYR A 157 0.01 -0.66 -6.05
CA TYR A 157 -1.23 -0.34 -5.35
C TYR A 157 -2.48 -0.62 -6.20
N VAL A 158 -2.42 -0.32 -7.50
CA VAL A 158 -3.56 -0.49 -8.42
C VAL A 158 -3.99 -1.96 -8.57
N PRO A 159 -3.12 -2.91 -8.96
CA PRO A 159 -3.46 -4.33 -9.03
C PRO A 159 -4.05 -4.85 -7.71
N ARG A 160 -3.48 -4.44 -6.57
CA ARG A 160 -3.92 -4.83 -5.22
C ARG A 160 -5.32 -4.34 -4.88
N THR A 161 -5.62 -3.11 -5.25
CA THR A 161 -6.95 -2.53 -5.06
C THR A 161 -7.99 -3.27 -5.91
N ILE A 162 -7.67 -3.55 -7.18
CA ILE A 162 -8.56 -4.30 -8.07
C ILE A 162 -8.86 -5.70 -7.50
N ARG A 163 -7.85 -6.40 -7.00
CA ARG A 163 -8.02 -7.72 -6.37
C ARG A 163 -8.90 -7.65 -5.13
N THR A 164 -8.63 -6.68 -4.26
CA THR A 164 -9.41 -6.51 -3.02
C THR A 164 -10.87 -6.22 -3.35
N TYR A 165 -11.12 -5.40 -4.35
CA TYR A 165 -12.47 -5.11 -4.83
C TYR A 165 -13.19 -6.37 -5.35
N GLN A 166 -12.49 -7.25 -6.08
CA GLN A 166 -13.06 -8.52 -6.53
C GLN A 166 -13.47 -9.41 -5.35
N LEU A 167 -12.67 -9.44 -4.29
CA LEU A 167 -12.95 -10.19 -3.07
C LEU A 167 -14.10 -9.58 -2.27
N PHE A 168 -14.12 -8.26 -2.14
CA PHE A 168 -15.22 -7.53 -1.53
C PHE A 168 -16.55 -7.86 -2.21
N LYS A 169 -16.59 -7.81 -3.55
CA LYS A 169 -17.80 -8.16 -4.32
C LYS A 169 -18.31 -9.57 -4.01
N ARG A 170 -17.39 -10.53 -3.84
CA ARG A 170 -17.71 -11.91 -3.45
C ARG A 170 -18.18 -12.01 -2.00
N ALA A 171 -17.56 -11.27 -1.08
CA ALA A 171 -18.00 -11.21 0.32
C ALA A 171 -19.43 -10.68 0.45
N THR A 172 -19.80 -9.76 -0.42
CA THR A 172 -21.15 -9.19 -0.49
C THR A 172 -22.13 -9.98 -1.37
N ASN A 173 -21.71 -11.09 -2.00
CA ASN A 173 -22.62 -11.93 -2.77
C ASN A 173 -23.66 -12.54 -1.84
N GLY A 174 -24.93 -12.15 -2.01
CA GLY A 174 -26.05 -12.58 -1.16
C GLY A 174 -26.57 -11.50 -0.22
N ALA A 175 -25.91 -10.33 -0.13
CA ALA A 175 -26.47 -9.16 0.54
C ALA A 175 -27.48 -8.43 -0.36
N GLY A 176 -28.43 -7.71 0.23
CA GLY A 176 -29.39 -6.91 -0.51
C GLY A 176 -28.72 -5.78 -1.30
N VAL A 177 -29.29 -5.40 -2.45
CA VAL A 177 -28.69 -4.43 -3.40
C VAL A 177 -28.26 -3.13 -2.71
N TYR A 178 -29.08 -2.58 -1.82
CA TYR A 178 -28.76 -1.36 -1.06
C TYR A 178 -27.57 -1.53 -0.11
N ALA A 179 -27.43 -2.69 0.54
CA ALA A 179 -26.30 -2.96 1.43
C ALA A 179 -24.99 -3.11 0.64
N VAL A 180 -25.07 -3.76 -0.53
CA VAL A 180 -23.92 -3.94 -1.44
C VAL A 180 -23.44 -2.58 -1.96
N THR A 181 -24.35 -1.72 -2.43
CA THR A 181 -23.98 -0.40 -2.99
C THR A 181 -23.37 0.52 -1.93
N LEU A 182 -23.96 0.58 -0.75
CA LEU A 182 -23.43 1.39 0.36
C LEU A 182 -22.04 0.91 0.77
N ALA A 183 -21.87 -0.40 0.92
CA ALA A 183 -20.59 -0.96 1.34
C ALA A 183 -19.51 -0.81 0.25
N ASN A 184 -19.87 -0.91 -1.04
CA ASN A 184 -18.97 -0.61 -2.16
C ASN A 184 -18.49 0.85 -2.14
N ALA A 185 -19.41 1.79 -1.93
CA ALA A 185 -19.10 3.20 -1.86
C ALA A 185 -18.18 3.50 -0.67
N ALA A 186 -18.52 2.98 0.52
CA ALA A 186 -17.71 3.14 1.73
C ALA A 186 -16.30 2.55 1.55
N PHE A 187 -16.18 1.35 0.99
CA PHE A 187 -14.89 0.72 0.74
C PHE A 187 -14.03 1.55 -0.23
N SER A 188 -14.62 1.94 -1.37
CA SER A 188 -13.90 2.72 -2.39
C SER A 188 -13.43 4.07 -1.84
N PHE A 189 -14.28 4.70 -1.03
CA PHE A 189 -13.97 5.96 -0.36
C PHE A 189 -12.81 5.81 0.64
N LEU A 190 -12.85 4.77 1.50
CA LEU A 190 -11.78 4.50 2.46
C LEU A 190 -10.43 4.27 1.76
N VAL A 191 -10.40 3.44 0.72
CA VAL A 191 -9.20 3.17 -0.07
C VAL A 191 -8.67 4.45 -0.72
N PHE A 192 -9.55 5.31 -1.23
CA PHE A 192 -9.16 6.59 -1.80
C PHE A 192 -8.51 7.50 -0.74
N LEU A 193 -9.12 7.66 0.43
CA LEU A 193 -8.60 8.51 1.51
C LEU A 193 -7.20 8.08 1.97
N ILE A 194 -7.02 6.77 2.16
CA ILE A 194 -5.75 6.18 2.62
C ILE A 194 -4.64 6.43 1.59
N GLY A 195 -4.89 6.09 0.33
CA GLY A 195 -3.89 6.23 -0.74
C GLY A 195 -3.58 7.69 -1.05
N PHE A 196 -4.61 8.54 -1.15
CA PHE A 196 -4.45 9.95 -1.47
C PHE A 196 -3.75 10.72 -0.35
N GLY A 197 -4.11 10.46 0.92
CA GLY A 197 -3.45 11.07 2.07
C GLY A 197 -1.97 10.72 2.15
N ALA A 198 -1.63 9.44 1.93
CA ALA A 198 -0.24 9.00 1.94
C ALA A 198 0.58 9.57 0.76
N LEU A 199 -0.04 9.67 -0.42
CA LEU A 199 0.59 10.33 -1.58
C LEU A 199 0.87 11.82 -1.31
N ARG A 200 -0.05 12.52 -0.64
CA ARG A 200 0.14 13.92 -0.22
C ARG A 200 1.31 14.07 0.74
N TYR A 201 1.43 13.18 1.71
CA TYR A 201 2.57 13.13 2.62
C TYR A 201 3.89 12.98 1.84
N PHE A 202 3.95 12.05 0.89
CA PHE A 202 5.14 11.86 0.05
C PHE A 202 5.48 13.12 -0.77
N ILE A 203 4.48 13.75 -1.38
CA ILE A 203 4.69 14.98 -2.16
C ILE A 203 5.17 16.12 -1.24
N ALA A 204 4.69 16.20 0.01
CA ALA A 204 5.17 17.20 0.97
C ALA A 204 6.70 17.07 1.19
N ILE A 205 7.19 15.83 1.35
CA ILE A 205 8.62 15.55 1.47
C ILE A 205 9.36 15.89 0.16
N GLU A 206 8.81 15.50 -1.00
CA GLU A 206 9.37 15.84 -2.32
C GLU A 206 9.56 17.37 -2.46
N ARG A 207 8.57 18.17 -2.02
CA ARG A 207 8.64 19.64 -2.04
C ARG A 207 9.74 20.19 -1.12
N VAL A 208 9.93 19.63 0.07
CA VAL A 208 11.03 20.01 0.96
C VAL A 208 12.38 19.70 0.31
N THR A 209 12.54 18.52 -0.30
CA THR A 209 13.80 18.16 -0.95
C THR A 209 14.14 19.07 -2.14
N VAL A 210 13.13 19.53 -2.90
CA VAL A 210 13.31 20.53 -3.96
C VAL A 210 13.77 21.87 -3.40
N CYS A 211 13.17 22.32 -2.30
CA CYS A 211 13.55 23.56 -1.63
C CYS A 211 14.99 23.51 -1.10
N TRP A 212 15.39 22.42 -0.42
CA TRP A 212 16.77 22.21 0.02
C TRP A 212 17.76 22.20 -1.14
N ARG A 213 17.39 21.61 -2.30
CA ARG A 213 18.24 21.67 -3.49
C ARG A 213 18.40 23.08 -4.03
N GLN A 214 17.32 23.86 -4.08
CA GLN A 214 17.40 25.24 -4.55
C GLN A 214 18.28 26.10 -3.64
N ALA A 215 18.14 25.94 -2.32
CA ALA A 215 19.03 26.54 -1.33
C ALA A 215 20.50 26.12 -1.51
N CYS A 216 20.74 24.81 -1.69
CA CYS A 216 22.07 24.24 -1.90
C CYS A 216 22.76 24.81 -3.16
N LYS A 217 22.00 25.01 -4.25
CA LYS A 217 22.52 25.63 -5.48
C LYS A 217 22.95 27.09 -5.28
N SER A 218 22.26 27.85 -4.45
CA SER A 218 22.59 29.26 -4.21
C SER A 218 23.71 29.44 -3.19
N SER A 219 23.86 28.53 -2.22
CA SER A 219 24.91 28.60 -1.19
C SER A 219 26.20 27.85 -1.55
N GLY A 220 26.25 27.14 -2.67
CA GLY A 220 27.43 26.41 -3.12
C GLY A 220 27.71 25.13 -2.31
N CYS A 221 26.68 24.44 -1.81
CA CYS A 221 26.90 23.15 -1.15
C CYS A 221 27.29 22.08 -2.19
N ILE A 222 28.13 21.14 -1.77
CA ILE A 222 28.47 19.97 -2.58
C ILE A 222 27.19 19.12 -2.75
N HIS A 223 26.98 18.58 -3.96
CA HIS A 223 25.78 17.83 -4.40
C HIS A 223 25.56 16.48 -3.67
N ASP A 224 25.75 16.42 -2.36
CA ASP A 224 25.60 15.20 -1.60
C ASP A 224 24.14 14.93 -1.18
N SER A 225 23.88 13.68 -0.78
CA SER A 225 22.53 13.26 -0.44
C SER A 225 22.00 14.01 0.80
N PHE A 226 20.71 14.28 0.80
CA PHE A 226 20.02 14.84 1.97
C PHE A 226 19.78 13.78 3.05
N LEU A 227 20.34 12.57 2.96
CA LEU A 227 20.13 11.53 3.98
C LEU A 227 20.89 11.85 5.27
N CYS A 228 20.28 11.53 6.42
CA CYS A 228 20.91 11.73 7.73
C CYS A 228 22.08 10.75 8.00
N ASP A 229 22.09 9.57 7.38
CA ASP A 229 23.18 8.57 7.51
C ASP A 229 24.47 8.99 6.78
N GLN A 230 24.46 10.09 6.02
CA GLN A 230 25.64 10.64 5.33
C GLN A 230 26.08 11.94 6.02
N TYR A 231 27.24 11.91 6.67
CA TYR A 231 27.80 13.02 7.47
C TYR A 231 28.25 14.15 6.53
N LEU A 232 27.48 15.23 6.45
CA LEU A 232 27.70 16.27 5.45
C LEU A 232 27.44 17.67 5.99
N GLY A 233 28.53 18.33 6.37
CA GLY A 233 28.65 19.79 6.50
C GLY A 233 27.66 20.48 7.44
N ASP A 234 27.77 21.81 7.51
CA ASP A 234 26.86 22.62 8.30
C ASP A 234 25.55 22.87 7.52
N ARG A 235 24.53 22.06 7.81
CA ARG A 235 23.19 22.17 7.19
C ARG A 235 22.38 23.37 7.71
N ARG A 236 22.92 24.18 8.63
CA ARG A 236 22.26 25.40 9.13
C ARG A 236 21.89 26.39 8.01
N ILE A 237 22.64 26.40 6.91
CA ILE A 237 22.36 27.27 5.75
C ILE A 237 21.04 26.90 5.07
N LEU A 238 20.66 25.61 5.07
CA LEU A 238 19.36 25.17 4.53
C LEU A 238 18.20 25.73 5.34
N ASN A 239 18.33 25.86 6.66
CA ASN A 239 17.29 26.44 7.51
C ASN A 239 17.02 27.91 7.18
N THR A 240 18.07 28.66 6.86
CA THR A 240 17.94 30.08 6.48
C THR A 240 17.32 30.25 5.10
N LEU A 241 17.70 29.40 4.14
CA LEU A 241 17.27 29.50 2.75
C LEU A 241 15.99 28.70 2.43
N CYS A 242 15.58 27.81 3.32
CA CYS A 242 14.41 26.94 3.18
C CYS A 242 13.72 26.75 4.54
N PRO A 243 13.05 27.79 5.07
CA PRO A 243 12.37 27.69 6.36
C PRO A 243 11.09 26.85 6.22
N ILE A 244 11.13 25.61 6.71
CA ILE A 244 9.99 24.67 6.62
C ILE A 244 8.81 25.12 7.50
N LYS A 245 9.11 25.73 8.66
CA LYS A 245 8.10 26.11 9.68
C LYS A 245 7.57 27.53 9.53
N ILE A 246 8.27 28.40 8.81
CA ILE A 246 7.88 29.81 8.64
C ILE A 246 7.28 29.98 7.26
N ARG A 247 6.10 30.60 7.20
CA ARG A 247 5.44 30.89 5.92
C ARG A 247 6.05 32.13 5.30
N ASP A 248 7.13 31.95 4.54
CA ASP A 248 7.68 33.01 3.71
C ASP A 248 7.54 32.67 2.22
N PRO A 249 6.47 33.16 1.55
CA PRO A 249 6.25 32.89 0.13
C PRO A 249 7.30 33.54 -0.77
N THR A 250 8.11 34.48 -0.26
CA THR A 250 9.19 35.13 -1.02
C THR A 250 10.42 34.24 -1.16
N VAL A 251 10.61 33.29 -0.24
CA VAL A 251 11.75 32.35 -0.22
C VAL A 251 11.39 31.05 -0.94
N PHE A 252 10.32 30.37 -0.51
CA PHE A 252 9.83 29.17 -1.19
C PHE A 252 8.34 28.90 -0.90
N ASN A 253 7.56 28.66 -1.94
CA ASN A 253 6.12 28.39 -1.80
C ASN A 253 5.83 26.88 -1.67
N PHE A 254 5.59 26.44 -0.44
CA PHE A 254 5.13 25.08 -0.13
C PHE A 254 3.64 24.85 -0.44
N GLY A 255 2.86 25.90 -0.71
CA GLY A 255 1.46 25.83 -1.07
C GLY A 255 0.62 25.10 -0.02
N MET A 256 -0.24 24.18 -0.47
CA MET A 256 -1.15 23.42 0.39
C MET A 256 -0.47 22.37 1.29
N PHE A 257 0.86 22.20 1.19
CA PHE A 257 1.62 21.32 2.07
C PHE A 257 2.14 22.04 3.31
N HIS A 258 2.06 23.38 3.35
CA HIS A 258 2.58 24.21 4.43
C HIS A 258 2.02 23.83 5.80
N ASP A 259 0.70 23.63 5.92
CA ASP A 259 0.07 23.23 7.19
C ASP A 259 0.65 21.91 7.75
N ALA A 260 0.93 20.94 6.87
CA ALA A 260 1.54 19.67 7.27
C ALA A 260 3.00 19.84 7.72
N LEU A 261 3.73 20.76 7.09
CA LEU A 261 5.10 21.10 7.45
C LEU A 261 5.15 21.85 8.79
N GLN A 262 4.27 22.83 8.99
CA GLN A 262 4.18 23.63 10.21
C GLN A 262 3.78 22.78 11.42
N THR A 263 2.87 21.83 11.24
CA THR A 263 2.45 20.90 12.30
C THR A 263 3.52 19.86 12.66
N GLY A 264 4.61 19.76 11.89
CA GLY A 264 5.68 18.80 12.12
C GLY A 264 5.28 17.35 11.84
N ILE A 265 4.19 17.10 11.09
CA ILE A 265 3.71 15.73 10.86
C ILE A 265 4.73 14.89 10.08
N VAL A 266 5.51 15.54 9.22
CA VAL A 266 6.57 14.91 8.40
C VAL A 266 7.85 14.64 9.20
N GLU A 267 7.94 15.11 10.43
CA GLU A 267 9.14 14.98 11.26
C GLU A 267 9.31 13.54 11.80
N VAL A 268 10.55 13.13 12.04
CA VAL A 268 10.90 11.82 12.62
C VAL A 268 10.33 11.65 14.04
N THR A 269 10.25 12.73 14.80
CA THR A 269 9.69 12.78 16.16
C THR A 269 8.23 12.35 16.23
N THR A 270 7.50 12.47 15.11
CA THR A 270 6.08 12.16 15.04
C THR A 270 5.84 10.67 14.79
N ASN A 271 5.02 10.07 15.67
CA ASN A 271 4.73 8.64 15.62
C ASN A 271 3.94 8.24 14.37
N PHE A 272 4.10 6.98 13.96
CA PHE A 272 3.40 6.42 12.79
C PHE A 272 1.87 6.61 12.85
N HIS A 273 1.25 6.35 14.00
CA HIS A 273 -0.20 6.48 14.14
C HIS A 273 -0.68 7.93 13.95
N GLN A 274 0.09 8.90 14.44
CA GLN A 274 -0.22 10.31 14.24
C GLN A 274 -0.10 10.69 12.77
N LYS A 275 0.97 10.25 12.09
CA LYS A 275 1.14 10.43 10.63
C LYS A 275 -0.04 9.86 9.85
N PHE A 276 -0.42 8.62 10.17
CA PHE A 276 -1.52 7.93 9.51
C PHE A 276 -2.85 8.66 9.70
N LEU A 277 -3.22 9.01 10.94
CA LEU A 277 -4.48 9.69 11.24
C LEU A 277 -4.54 11.09 10.65
N TYR A 278 -3.43 11.84 10.70
CA TYR A 278 -3.35 13.15 10.08
C TYR A 278 -3.54 13.06 8.57
N CYS A 279 -2.87 12.11 7.90
CA CYS A 279 -3.00 11.94 6.45
C CYS A 279 -4.39 11.46 6.04
N PHE A 280 -5.05 10.65 6.87
CA PHE A 280 -6.45 10.30 6.70
C PHE A 280 -7.36 11.53 6.77
N GLN A 281 -7.18 12.37 7.79
CA GLN A 281 -7.91 13.64 7.92
C GLN A 281 -7.59 14.62 6.77
N TRP A 282 -6.34 14.65 6.32
CA TRP A 282 -5.91 15.49 5.21
C TRP A 282 -6.54 15.06 3.89
N GLY A 283 -6.63 13.74 3.65
CA GLY A 283 -7.39 13.16 2.54
C GLY A 283 -8.85 13.63 2.56
N ILE A 284 -9.50 13.61 3.73
CA ILE A 284 -10.88 14.11 3.87
C ILE A 284 -10.95 15.59 3.52
N ARG A 285 -10.13 16.44 4.14
CA ARG A 285 -10.14 17.91 3.89
C ARG A 285 -9.95 18.24 2.42
N SER A 286 -9.12 17.50 1.70
CA SER A 286 -8.87 17.76 0.29
C SER A 286 -10.11 17.64 -0.61
N LEU A 287 -11.11 16.86 -0.21
CA LEU A 287 -12.38 16.75 -0.94
C LEU A 287 -13.24 18.00 -0.80
N TRP A 288 -13.08 18.75 0.30
CA TRP A 288 -13.80 19.99 0.55
C TRP A 288 -13.21 21.18 -0.21
N TYR A 289 -11.94 21.12 -0.60
CA TYR A 289 -11.26 22.19 -1.37
C TYR A 289 -11.46 22.08 -2.90
N VAL A 290 -12.14 21.04 -3.37
CA VAL A 290 -12.44 20.82 -4.81
C VAL A 290 -13.84 21.35 -5.18
N TYR A 291 -14.58 21.90 -4.22
CA TYR A 291 -15.88 22.57 -4.43
C TYR A 291 -15.82 24.05 -4.07
#